data_AF-A0A1S2LXW5-F1
#
_entry.id   AF-A0A1S2LXW5-F1
#
_cell.length_a   1.000
_cell.length_b   1.000
_cell.length_c   1.000
_cell.angle_alpha   90.00
_cell.angle_beta   90.00
_cell.angle_gamma   90.00
#
_symmetry.space_group_name_H-M   'P 1'
#
loop_
_entity.id
_entity.type
_entity.pdbx_description
1 polymer ?
#
loop_
_entity_poly.entity_id
_entity_poly.type
_entity_poly.pdbx_seq_one_letter_code
_entity_poly.pdbx_strand_id
1 'polypeptide(L)'
;MLSIEEYIARRKKEDKLNEFDLDARTQNMKICVDYIFEYFNNYLNTTEAEEKTVLHSEKLEKYRKQLDEYEPEVRDWAVSMYDEYGKQVNKYIGNMLKEDELFFLYNTDSEFRSVSYDCYTKLIKKLPFLKEQTEMLFLFIKDYHRVQSQKHFAFRVPTITEEISDWLEKTWAKHQVNLAAFAFDWINRFHDNEDIWPTSHRKKSQYSYRKYDYDYKQKSNLFNLNSLYRKIPKKPFIKGKKQVLEMLFMYYWLHDMEGDNDYWQEYLEKVLSALKKD
;
A
#
# COMPACT_ATOMS: atom_id res chain seq x y z
N MET A 1 15.95 29.73 -31.94
CA MET A 1 14.61 30.17 -32.35
C MET A 1 14.84 31.33 -33.29
N LEU A 2 14.35 31.25 -34.53
CA LEU A 2 14.37 32.42 -35.43
C LEU A 2 13.40 33.46 -34.87
N SER A 3 13.65 34.75 -35.07
CA SER A 3 12.59 35.75 -34.90
C SER A 3 11.50 35.53 -35.93
N ILE A 4 10.30 36.10 -35.70
CA ILE A 4 9.21 36.02 -36.67
C ILE A 4 9.62 36.68 -38.01
N GLU A 5 10.40 37.76 -37.97
CA GLU A 5 10.89 38.42 -39.18
C GLU A 5 11.88 37.53 -39.94
N GLU A 6 12.79 36.87 -39.22
CA GLU A 6 13.77 35.95 -39.79
C GLU A 6 13.10 34.71 -40.41
N TYR A 7 12.05 34.19 -39.77
CA TYR A 7 11.26 33.07 -40.29
C TYR A 7 10.52 33.44 -41.58
N ILE A 8 9.84 34.60 -41.59
CA ILE A 8 9.13 35.08 -42.77
C ILE A 8 10.12 35.36 -43.91
N ALA A 9 11.27 35.98 -43.63
CA ALA A 9 12.30 36.23 -44.64
C ALA A 9 12.83 34.93 -45.27
N ARG A 10 13.01 33.89 -44.46
CA ARG A 10 13.42 32.57 -44.94
C ARG A 10 12.36 31.92 -45.84
N ARG A 11 11.10 31.86 -45.38
CA ARG A 11 9.98 31.25 -46.15
C ARG A 11 9.72 32.00 -47.46
N LYS A 12 9.76 33.34 -47.45
CA LYS A 12 9.66 34.17 -48.67
C LYS A 12 10.71 33.79 -49.72
N LYS A 13 11.94 33.53 -49.29
CA LYS A 13 13.05 33.15 -50.18
C LYS A 13 12.90 31.72 -50.71
N GLU A 14 12.45 30.79 -49.87
CA GLU A 14 12.18 29.39 -50.26
C GLU A 14 11.05 29.29 -51.28
N ASP A 15 9.94 30.00 -51.03
CA ASP A 15 8.73 29.96 -51.85
C ASP A 15 8.79 30.93 -53.04
N LYS A 16 9.87 31.72 -53.17
CA LYS A 16 10.07 32.76 -54.18
C LYS A 16 8.87 33.71 -54.30
N LEU A 17 8.34 34.12 -53.15
CA LEU A 17 7.16 34.99 -53.08
C LEU A 17 7.50 36.41 -53.58
N ASN A 18 6.77 36.87 -54.60
CA ASN A 18 6.83 38.27 -55.03
C ASN A 18 5.64 39.04 -54.43
N GLU A 19 5.83 39.63 -53.26
CA GLU A 19 4.77 40.36 -52.53
C GLU A 19 4.31 41.66 -53.20
N PHE A 20 5.03 42.12 -54.23
CA PHE A 20 4.71 43.34 -54.98
C PHE A 20 3.91 43.07 -56.26
N ASP A 21 3.53 41.82 -56.52
CA ASP A 21 2.63 41.46 -57.61
C ASP A 21 1.18 41.84 -57.28
N LEU A 22 0.65 42.79 -58.04
CA LEU A 22 -0.71 43.34 -57.86
C LEU A 22 -1.80 42.35 -58.24
N ASP A 23 -1.54 41.48 -59.23
CA ASP A 23 -2.52 40.49 -59.71
C ASP A 23 -2.62 39.32 -58.72
N ALA A 24 -1.55 39.06 -57.96
CA ALA A 24 -1.49 38.03 -56.92
C ALA A 24 -1.79 38.55 -55.50
N ARG A 25 -2.19 39.82 -55.32
CA ARG A 25 -2.32 40.49 -54.01
C ARG A 25 -3.08 39.66 -52.96
N THR A 26 -4.23 39.11 -53.32
CA THR A 26 -5.08 38.32 -52.39
C THR A 26 -4.40 37.02 -51.98
N GLN A 27 -3.71 36.37 -52.91
CA GLN A 27 -2.97 35.13 -52.66
C GLN A 27 -1.73 35.38 -51.80
N ASN A 28 -0.96 36.44 -52.11
CA ASN A 28 0.21 36.86 -51.35
C ASN A 28 -0.15 37.20 -49.90
N MET A 29 -1.27 37.90 -49.68
CA MET A 29 -1.76 38.22 -48.34
C MET A 29 -2.05 36.95 -47.53
N LYS A 30 -2.71 35.96 -48.14
CA LYS A 30 -2.99 34.67 -47.51
C LYS A 30 -1.69 33.94 -47.13
N ILE A 31 -0.74 33.85 -48.07
CA ILE A 31 0.56 33.21 -47.85
C ILE A 31 1.33 33.85 -46.68
N CYS A 32 1.37 35.18 -46.62
CA CYS A 32 2.03 35.89 -45.52
C CYS A 32 1.36 35.62 -44.16
N VAL A 33 0.03 35.54 -44.11
CA VAL A 33 -0.71 35.18 -42.88
C VAL A 33 -0.43 33.74 -42.48
N ASP A 34 -0.37 32.82 -43.45
CA ASP A 34 -0.06 31.41 -43.21
C ASP A 34 1.34 31.25 -42.60
N TYR A 35 2.35 32.02 -43.05
CA TYR A 35 3.69 32.02 -42.42
C TYR A 35 3.67 32.45 -40.95
N ILE A 36 2.82 33.42 -40.59
CA ILE A 36 2.66 33.86 -39.21
C ILE A 36 2.06 32.72 -38.39
N PHE A 37 0.97 32.10 -38.86
CA PHE A 37 0.36 30.97 -38.18
C PHE A 37 1.33 29.78 -38.02
N GLU A 38 2.06 29.42 -39.06
CA GLU A 38 3.09 28.37 -39.00
C GLU A 38 4.17 28.71 -37.97
N TYR A 39 4.63 29.96 -37.91
CA TYR A 39 5.64 30.38 -36.95
C TYR A 39 5.15 30.20 -35.51
N PHE A 40 3.94 30.68 -35.20
CA PHE A 40 3.38 30.54 -33.85
C PHE A 40 3.07 29.08 -33.50
N ASN A 41 2.55 28.27 -34.43
CA ASN A 41 2.25 26.86 -34.18
C ASN A 41 3.52 26.00 -34.02
N ASN A 42 4.57 26.26 -34.81
CA ASN A 42 5.78 25.45 -34.79
C ASN A 42 6.79 25.88 -33.72
N TYR A 43 6.85 27.18 -33.39
CA TYR A 43 7.83 27.70 -32.45
C TYR A 43 7.23 28.00 -31.07
N LEU A 44 5.96 28.41 -30.98
CA LEU A 44 5.27 28.67 -29.71
C LEU A 44 4.29 27.54 -29.38
N ASN A 45 4.81 26.32 -29.43
CA ASN A 45 4.05 25.08 -29.26
C ASN A 45 3.48 24.98 -27.84
N THR A 46 2.25 25.44 -27.61
CA THR A 46 1.53 25.29 -26.33
C THR A 46 1.18 23.83 -26.05
N THR A 47 1.21 22.98 -27.08
CA THR A 47 0.88 21.55 -27.00
C THR A 47 1.78 20.78 -26.04
N GLU A 48 3.08 21.08 -25.94
CA GLU A 48 3.94 20.40 -24.96
C GLU A 48 3.62 20.80 -23.51
N ALA A 49 3.22 22.05 -23.26
CA ALA A 49 2.83 22.52 -21.94
C ALA A 49 1.45 21.98 -21.54
N GLU A 50 0.52 21.94 -22.50
CA GLU A 50 -0.80 21.33 -22.37
C GLU A 50 -0.69 19.81 -22.14
N GLU A 51 0.13 19.10 -22.92
CA GLU A 51 0.42 17.66 -22.74
C GLU A 51 1.06 17.37 -21.38
N LYS A 52 2.02 18.20 -20.92
CA LYS A 52 2.58 18.06 -19.56
C LYS A 52 1.51 18.25 -18.49
N THR A 53 0.58 19.18 -18.70
CA THR A 53 -0.52 19.46 -17.76
C THR A 53 -1.53 18.30 -17.75
N VAL A 54 -1.86 17.73 -18.92
CA VAL A 54 -2.73 16.56 -19.06
C VAL A 54 -2.08 15.32 -18.45
N LEU A 55 -0.81 15.05 -18.74
CA LEU A 55 -0.09 13.92 -18.14
C LEU A 55 0.04 14.04 -16.62
N HIS A 56 0.18 15.27 -16.10
CA HIS A 56 0.20 15.53 -14.66
C HIS A 56 -1.17 15.25 -14.03
N SER A 57 -2.26 15.74 -14.63
CA SER A 57 -3.62 15.52 -14.14
C SER A 57 -4.02 14.04 -14.20
N GLU A 58 -3.65 13.31 -15.25
CA GLU A 58 -3.86 11.87 -15.37
C GLU A 58 -3.11 11.09 -14.28
N LYS A 59 -1.86 11.46 -13.99
CA LYS A 59 -1.08 10.83 -12.91
C LYS A 59 -1.69 11.08 -11.54
N LEU A 60 -2.18 12.29 -11.28
CA LEU A 60 -2.87 12.64 -10.05
C LEU A 60 -4.15 11.84 -9.88
N GLU A 61 -4.96 11.75 -10.93
CA GLU A 61 -6.21 10.99 -10.90
C GLU A 61 -5.96 9.49 -10.71
N LYS A 62 -4.94 8.95 -11.38
CA LYS A 62 -4.50 7.57 -11.16
C LYS A 62 -4.07 7.32 -9.72
N TYR A 63 -3.39 8.26 -9.10
CA TYR A 63 -2.96 8.13 -7.70
C TYR A 63 -4.13 8.28 -6.73
N ARG A 64 -5.05 9.22 -6.98
CA ARG A 64 -6.32 9.38 -6.25
C ARG A 64 -7.12 8.07 -6.23
N LYS A 65 -7.25 7.42 -7.39
CA LYS A 65 -7.93 6.12 -7.52
C LYS A 65 -7.30 5.00 -6.70
N GLN A 66 -5.98 5.00 -6.51
CA GLN A 66 -5.31 4.01 -5.65
C GLN A 66 -5.69 4.17 -4.17
N LEU A 67 -6.25 5.31 -3.79
CA LEU A 67 -6.62 5.69 -2.44
C LEU A 67 -8.15 5.76 -2.27
N ASP A 68 -8.95 5.19 -3.17
CA ASP A 68 -10.41 5.32 -3.15
C ASP A 68 -11.09 4.72 -1.90
N GLU A 69 -10.46 3.75 -1.27
CA GLU A 69 -10.96 3.13 -0.03
C GLU A 69 -10.69 3.98 1.22
N TYR A 70 -9.85 5.01 1.11
CA TYR A 70 -9.51 5.91 2.21
C TYR A 70 -10.58 6.99 2.37
N GLU A 71 -10.68 7.54 3.58
CA GLU A 71 -11.54 8.68 3.87
C GLU A 71 -11.19 9.88 2.95
N PRO A 72 -12.18 10.64 2.46
CA PRO A 72 -11.95 11.72 1.50
C PRO A 72 -10.88 12.72 1.94
N GLU A 73 -10.89 13.13 3.20
CA GLU A 73 -9.91 14.07 3.77
C GLU A 73 -8.48 13.51 3.74
N VAL A 74 -8.31 12.22 4.10
CA VAL A 74 -7.02 11.52 4.08
C VAL A 74 -6.52 11.34 2.65
N ARG A 75 -7.42 10.97 1.73
CA ARG A 75 -7.11 10.84 0.30
C ARG A 75 -6.70 12.17 -0.30
N ASP A 76 -7.46 13.23 -0.06
CA ASP A 76 -7.20 14.57 -0.60
C ASP A 76 -5.86 15.12 -0.09
N TRP A 77 -5.57 14.91 1.19
CA TRP A 77 -4.26 15.23 1.76
C TRP A 77 -3.13 14.44 1.09
N ALA A 78 -3.26 13.12 0.96
CA ALA A 78 -2.21 12.32 0.34
C ALA A 78 -1.98 12.71 -1.13
N VAL A 79 -3.05 13.05 -1.87
CA VAL A 79 -3.01 13.53 -3.26
C VAL A 79 -2.37 14.91 -3.34
N SER A 80 -2.70 15.84 -2.45
CA SER A 80 -2.09 17.18 -2.45
C SER A 80 -0.58 17.11 -2.16
N MET A 81 -0.14 16.22 -1.27
CA MET A 81 1.29 15.99 -1.03
C MET A 81 2.00 15.45 -2.28
N TYR A 82 1.33 14.64 -3.10
CA TYR A 82 1.89 14.16 -4.35
C TYR A 82 1.88 15.24 -5.44
N ASP A 83 0.85 16.06 -5.51
CA ASP A 83 0.76 17.20 -6.42
C ASP A 83 1.87 18.23 -6.17
N GLU A 84 2.01 18.65 -4.92
CA GLU A 84 2.92 19.73 -4.53
C GLU A 84 4.39 19.29 -4.49
N TYR A 85 4.66 18.07 -4.00
CA TYR A 85 6.03 17.61 -3.73
C TYR A 85 6.48 16.44 -4.62
N GLY A 86 5.60 15.88 -5.45
CA GLY A 86 5.89 14.69 -6.26
C GLY A 86 6.13 13.42 -5.43
N LYS A 87 5.68 13.39 -4.16
CA LYS A 87 5.93 12.28 -3.22
C LYS A 87 4.64 11.58 -2.83
N GLN A 88 4.61 10.27 -3.05
CA GLN A 88 3.51 9.40 -2.63
C GLN A 88 3.67 9.02 -1.16
N VAL A 89 3.23 9.91 -0.27
CA VAL A 89 3.38 9.77 1.20
C VAL A 89 2.82 8.45 1.73
N ASN A 90 1.74 7.95 1.12
CA ASN A 90 1.12 6.67 1.46
C ASN A 90 2.11 5.49 1.38
N LYS A 91 3.02 5.48 0.41
CA LYS A 91 4.03 4.42 0.23
C LYS A 91 5.10 4.48 1.31
N TYR A 92 5.56 5.69 1.65
CA TYR A 92 6.57 5.87 2.70
C TYR A 92 6.03 5.43 4.06
N ILE A 93 4.82 5.89 4.40
CA ILE A 93 4.17 5.55 5.66
C ILE A 93 3.83 4.06 5.68
N GLY A 94 3.19 3.54 4.61
CA GLY A 94 2.81 2.13 4.53
C GLY A 94 4.00 1.17 4.66
N ASN A 95 5.14 1.48 4.05
CA ASN A 95 6.35 0.65 4.19
C ASN A 95 6.86 0.60 5.63
N MET A 96 6.73 1.70 6.39
CA MET A 96 7.12 1.71 7.79
C MET A 96 6.13 0.97 8.69
N LEU A 97 4.83 1.14 8.44
CA LEU A 97 3.79 0.43 9.20
C LEU A 97 3.89 -1.08 8.98
N LYS A 98 4.34 -1.51 7.79
CA LYS A 98 4.67 -2.90 7.50
C LYS A 98 5.84 -3.45 8.30
N GLU A 99 6.60 -2.67 9.08
CA GLU A 99 7.64 -3.23 9.96
C GLU A 99 7.08 -3.61 11.34
N ASP A 100 5.93 -3.05 11.73
CA ASP A 100 5.32 -3.26 13.04
C ASP A 100 4.48 -4.54 13.05
N GLU A 101 5.01 -5.58 13.69
CA GLU A 101 4.41 -6.91 13.79
C GLU A 101 3.05 -6.92 14.52
N LEU A 102 2.72 -5.89 15.31
CA LEU A 102 1.50 -5.82 16.11
C LEU A 102 0.49 -4.79 15.58
N PHE A 103 0.80 -4.10 14.49
CA PHE A 103 0.00 -2.98 13.99
C PHE A 103 -1.48 -3.31 13.83
N PHE A 104 -1.81 -4.50 13.29
CA PHE A 104 -3.19 -4.94 13.10
C PHE A 104 -3.98 -5.15 14.40
N LEU A 105 -3.32 -5.25 15.56
CA LEU A 105 -3.96 -5.37 16.88
C LEU A 105 -4.27 -4.02 17.55
N TYR A 106 -3.85 -2.89 16.96
CA TYR A 106 -4.10 -1.57 17.52
C TYR A 106 -5.58 -1.22 17.47
N ASN A 107 -6.06 -0.62 18.56
CA ASN A 107 -7.48 -0.31 18.71
C ASN A 107 -7.74 0.98 19.49
N THR A 108 -6.70 1.72 19.85
CA THR A 108 -6.80 2.94 20.66
C THR A 108 -6.07 4.09 19.99
N ASP A 109 -6.59 5.30 20.14
CA ASP A 109 -5.95 6.49 19.60
C ASP A 109 -4.52 6.67 20.14
N SER A 110 -4.26 6.31 21.40
CA SER A 110 -2.90 6.39 21.97
C SER A 110 -1.88 5.52 21.22
N GLU A 111 -2.28 4.34 20.75
CA GLU A 111 -1.39 3.46 19.98
C GLU A 111 -1.08 4.08 18.61
N PHE A 112 -2.13 4.54 17.92
CA PHE A 112 -1.98 5.21 16.63
C PHE A 112 -1.18 6.52 16.74
N ARG A 113 -1.33 7.28 17.83
CA ARG A 113 -0.52 8.47 18.11
C ARG A 113 0.94 8.13 18.35
N SER A 114 1.22 7.07 19.10
CA SER A 114 2.59 6.59 19.31
C SER A 114 3.28 6.25 17.99
N VAL A 115 2.62 5.46 17.14
CA VAL A 115 3.18 5.09 15.83
C VAL A 115 3.23 6.28 14.87
N SER A 116 2.29 7.23 14.95
CA SER A 116 2.37 8.48 14.19
C SER A 116 3.61 9.29 14.55
N TYR A 117 3.93 9.39 15.84
CA TYR A 117 5.16 10.04 16.29
C TYR A 117 6.41 9.32 15.78
N ASP A 118 6.47 7.99 15.90
CA ASP A 118 7.60 7.20 15.40
C ASP A 118 7.76 7.33 13.88
N CYS A 119 6.64 7.37 13.14
CA CYS A 119 6.63 7.65 11.71
C CYS A 119 7.18 9.03 11.40
N TYR A 120 6.70 10.05 12.10
CA TYR A 120 7.12 11.44 11.92
C TYR A 120 8.63 11.59 12.14
N THR A 121 9.17 11.06 13.25
CA THR A 121 10.61 11.21 13.57
C THR A 121 11.52 10.61 12.51
N LYS A 122 11.13 9.49 11.90
CA LYS A 122 11.88 8.83 10.83
C LYS A 122 11.69 9.50 9.46
N LEU A 123 10.51 10.05 9.18
CA LEU A 123 10.18 10.62 7.86
C LEU A 123 10.51 12.10 7.72
N ILE A 124 10.50 12.90 8.79
CA ILE A 124 10.63 14.37 8.72
C ILE A 124 11.92 14.83 8.03
N LYS A 125 13.02 14.06 8.16
CA LYS A 125 14.27 14.36 7.46
C LYS A 125 14.18 14.17 5.94
N LYS A 126 13.36 13.22 5.47
CA LYS A 126 13.16 12.90 4.05
C LYS A 126 11.99 13.64 3.43
N LEU A 127 10.99 13.98 4.25
CA LEU A 127 9.76 14.66 3.87
C LEU A 127 9.55 15.87 4.81
N PRO A 128 10.33 16.96 4.65
CA PRO A 128 10.26 18.11 5.56
C PRO A 128 8.90 18.79 5.61
N PHE A 129 8.12 18.69 4.53
CA PHE A 129 6.76 19.20 4.43
C PHE A 129 5.75 18.48 5.35
N LEU A 130 6.15 17.37 6.00
CA LEU A 130 5.35 16.79 7.08
C LEU A 130 5.38 17.62 8.36
N LYS A 131 6.25 18.63 8.45
CA LYS A 131 6.23 19.61 9.54
C LYS A 131 4.85 20.27 9.55
N GLU A 132 4.18 20.24 10.68
CA GLU A 132 2.79 20.72 10.87
C GLU A 132 1.68 19.82 10.31
N GLN A 133 2.02 18.70 9.66
CA GLN A 133 1.05 17.72 9.14
C GLN A 133 0.86 16.51 10.07
N THR A 134 1.20 16.65 11.36
CA THR A 134 1.18 15.53 12.33
C THR A 134 -0.21 14.96 12.58
N GLU A 135 -1.25 15.81 12.51
CA GLU A 135 -2.64 15.36 12.63
C GLU A 135 -3.04 14.52 11.42
N MET A 136 -2.76 15.00 10.21
CA MET A 136 -3.03 14.26 8.99
C MET A 136 -2.25 12.96 8.91
N LEU A 137 -1.01 12.93 9.40
CA LEU A 137 -0.25 11.68 9.52
C LEU A 137 -0.93 10.68 10.46
N PHE A 138 -1.42 11.14 11.60
CA PHE A 138 -2.18 10.30 12.53
C PHE A 138 -3.46 9.76 11.89
N LEU A 139 -4.26 10.63 11.26
CA LEU A 139 -5.49 10.23 10.56
C LEU A 139 -5.19 9.23 9.44
N PHE A 140 -4.14 9.48 8.65
CA PHE A 140 -3.70 8.55 7.61
C PHE A 140 -3.33 7.18 8.18
N ILE A 141 -2.58 7.11 9.28
CA ILE A 141 -2.16 5.83 9.88
C ILE A 141 -3.38 5.05 10.39
N LYS A 142 -4.31 5.73 11.05
CA LYS A 142 -5.54 5.12 11.56
C LYS A 142 -6.41 4.61 10.41
N ASP A 143 -6.54 5.38 9.33
CA ASP A 143 -7.33 4.98 8.18
C ASP A 143 -6.62 3.90 7.34
N TYR A 144 -5.30 3.93 7.25
CA TYR A 144 -4.48 2.86 6.68
C TYR A 144 -4.71 1.54 7.42
N HIS A 145 -4.75 1.55 8.76
CA HIS A 145 -5.09 0.37 9.56
C HIS A 145 -6.47 -0.19 9.18
N ARG A 146 -7.50 0.66 9.09
CA ARG A 146 -8.85 0.26 8.68
C ARG A 146 -8.85 -0.36 7.28
N VAL A 147 -8.31 0.35 6.29
CA VAL A 147 -8.29 -0.08 4.88
C VAL A 147 -7.54 -1.41 4.74
N GLN A 148 -6.33 -1.53 5.31
CA GLN A 148 -5.58 -2.78 5.22
C GLN A 148 -6.28 -3.91 5.97
N SER A 149 -6.88 -3.65 7.12
CA SER A 149 -7.65 -4.65 7.87
C SER A 149 -8.84 -5.17 7.07
N GLN A 150 -9.55 -4.29 6.34
CA GLN A 150 -10.70 -4.67 5.52
C GLN A 150 -10.29 -5.43 4.25
N LYS A 151 -9.20 -5.03 3.58
CA LYS A 151 -8.67 -5.78 2.43
C LYS A 151 -8.45 -7.25 2.77
N HIS A 152 -7.76 -7.51 3.89
CA HIS A 152 -7.52 -8.87 4.34
C HIS A 152 -8.80 -9.62 4.76
N PHE A 153 -9.82 -8.90 5.28
CA PHE A 153 -11.13 -9.49 5.57
C PHE A 153 -11.79 -10.03 4.29
N ALA A 154 -11.68 -9.31 3.18
CA ALA A 154 -12.25 -9.72 1.89
C ALA A 154 -11.60 -10.99 1.31
N PHE A 155 -10.37 -11.33 1.74
CA PHE A 155 -9.58 -12.42 1.16
C PHE A 155 -9.68 -13.78 1.86
N ARG A 156 -10.63 -13.96 2.81
CA ARG A 156 -11.04 -15.21 3.52
C ARG A 156 -10.78 -15.13 5.01
N VAL A 157 -11.84 -14.79 5.76
CA VAL A 157 -11.91 -15.10 7.18
C VAL A 157 -12.19 -16.61 7.30
N PRO A 158 -11.35 -17.38 8.01
CA PRO A 158 -11.50 -18.82 8.09
C PRO A 158 -12.70 -19.20 8.94
N THR A 159 -13.53 -20.11 8.44
CA THR A 159 -14.57 -20.77 9.25
C THR A 159 -13.96 -22.01 9.91
N ILE A 160 -13.44 -21.86 11.12
CA ILE A 160 -12.81 -22.95 11.88
C ILE A 160 -13.82 -23.64 12.79
N THR A 161 -14.43 -22.88 13.70
CA THR A 161 -15.56 -23.29 14.54
C THR A 161 -16.48 -22.08 14.74
N GLU A 162 -17.72 -22.32 15.15
CA GLU A 162 -18.66 -21.25 15.48
C GLU A 162 -18.11 -20.31 16.57
N GLU A 163 -17.47 -20.85 17.62
CA GLU A 163 -16.86 -20.02 18.68
C GLU A 163 -15.78 -19.08 18.15
N ILE A 164 -14.95 -19.56 17.20
CA ILE A 164 -13.87 -18.76 16.62
C ILE A 164 -14.46 -17.68 15.70
N SER A 165 -15.43 -18.05 14.85
CA SER A 165 -16.12 -17.08 13.99
C SER A 165 -16.77 -15.97 14.82
N ASP A 166 -17.49 -16.35 15.88
CA ASP A 166 -18.10 -15.42 16.83
C ASP A 166 -17.07 -14.47 17.46
N TRP A 167 -15.92 -15.01 17.86
CA TRP A 167 -14.85 -14.21 18.46
C TRP A 167 -14.25 -13.21 17.48
N LEU A 168 -14.04 -13.60 16.23
CA LEU A 168 -13.56 -12.72 15.16
C LEU A 168 -14.56 -11.59 14.90
N GLU A 169 -15.84 -11.93 14.71
CA GLU A 169 -16.91 -10.97 14.45
C GLU A 169 -17.12 -9.99 15.61
N LYS A 170 -17.19 -10.49 16.85
CA LYS A 170 -17.35 -9.65 18.05
C LYS A 170 -16.15 -8.72 18.25
N THR A 171 -14.94 -9.20 17.96
CA THR A 171 -13.73 -8.38 18.07
C THR A 171 -13.73 -7.27 17.02
N TRP A 172 -14.09 -7.58 15.77
CA TRP A 172 -14.26 -6.58 14.73
C TRP A 172 -15.34 -5.55 15.10
N ALA A 173 -16.55 -6.01 15.44
CA ALA A 173 -17.68 -5.13 15.74
C ALA A 173 -17.37 -4.17 16.90
N LYS A 174 -16.73 -4.66 17.97
CA LYS A 174 -16.48 -3.87 19.19
C LYS A 174 -15.19 -3.05 19.15
N HIS A 175 -14.14 -3.59 18.55
CA HIS A 175 -12.78 -3.02 18.65
C HIS A 175 -12.23 -2.53 17.31
N GLN A 176 -12.92 -2.79 16.19
CA GLN A 176 -12.43 -2.53 14.83
C GLN A 176 -11.05 -3.18 14.57
N VAL A 177 -10.81 -4.32 15.22
CA VAL A 177 -9.59 -5.12 15.07
C VAL A 177 -9.91 -6.36 14.26
N ASN A 178 -9.22 -6.52 13.14
CA ASN A 178 -9.32 -7.73 12.33
C ASN A 178 -8.22 -8.72 12.73
N LEU A 179 -8.59 -9.70 13.55
CA LEU A 179 -7.70 -10.75 14.02
C LEU A 179 -7.26 -11.72 12.92
N ALA A 180 -8.08 -11.91 11.88
CA ALA A 180 -7.72 -12.69 10.71
C ALA A 180 -6.63 -11.98 9.88
N ALA A 181 -6.73 -10.65 9.71
CA ALA A 181 -5.69 -9.84 9.07
C ALA A 181 -4.37 -9.92 9.83
N PHE A 182 -4.42 -9.79 11.16
CA PHE A 182 -3.24 -9.96 12.01
C PHE A 182 -2.62 -11.35 11.86
N ALA A 183 -3.44 -12.41 11.89
CA ALA A 183 -2.95 -13.78 11.76
C ALA A 183 -2.29 -14.05 10.40
N PHE A 184 -2.91 -13.57 9.33
CA PHE A 184 -2.35 -13.66 7.99
C PHE A 184 -1.03 -12.91 7.87
N ASP A 185 -0.97 -11.65 8.32
CA ASP A 185 0.26 -10.83 8.28
C ASP A 185 1.39 -11.48 9.10
N TRP A 186 1.10 -11.99 10.30
CA TRP A 186 2.08 -12.72 11.10
C TRP A 186 2.60 -13.96 10.38
N ILE A 187 1.72 -14.78 9.80
CA ILE A 187 2.13 -16.00 9.10
C ILE A 187 2.98 -15.71 7.86
N ASN A 188 2.64 -14.67 7.08
CA ASN A 188 3.48 -14.26 5.94
C ASN A 188 4.89 -13.85 6.41
N ARG A 189 4.98 -12.99 7.44
CA ARG A 189 6.28 -12.59 8.02
C ARG A 189 7.05 -13.78 8.56
N PHE A 190 6.35 -14.70 9.23
CA PHE A 190 6.94 -15.88 9.82
C PHE A 190 7.49 -16.80 8.72
N HIS A 191 6.72 -17.06 7.67
CA HIS A 191 7.12 -17.87 6.53
C HIS A 191 8.34 -17.28 5.79
N ASP A 192 8.38 -15.97 5.60
CA ASP A 192 9.45 -15.28 4.85
C ASP A 192 10.75 -15.12 5.66
N ASN A 193 10.72 -15.38 6.97
CA ASN A 193 11.85 -15.16 7.86
C ASN A 193 12.23 -16.43 8.65
N GLU A 194 13.11 -17.25 8.07
CA GLU A 194 13.63 -18.47 8.71
C GLU A 194 14.37 -18.21 10.03
N ASP A 195 14.90 -16.99 10.24
CA ASP A 195 15.70 -16.67 11.43
C ASP A 195 14.86 -16.62 12.70
N ILE A 196 13.56 -16.34 12.59
CA ILE A 196 12.66 -16.31 13.75
C ILE A 196 12.06 -17.68 14.10
N TRP A 197 12.33 -18.72 13.29
CA TRP A 197 11.85 -20.07 13.56
C TRP A 197 12.60 -20.69 14.74
N PRO A 198 11.92 -21.30 15.72
CA PRO A 198 12.61 -22.02 16.79
C PRO A 198 13.46 -23.15 16.21
N THR A 199 14.69 -23.35 16.71
CA THR A 199 15.61 -24.39 16.21
C THR A 199 14.99 -25.79 16.23
N SER A 200 14.15 -26.09 17.23
CA SER A 200 13.43 -27.37 17.34
C SER A 200 12.35 -27.59 16.27
N HIS A 201 12.01 -26.55 15.49
CA HIS A 201 11.04 -26.59 14.40
C HIS A 201 11.71 -26.43 13.03
N ARG A 202 13.04 -26.39 12.93
CA ARG A 202 13.72 -26.30 11.64
C ARG A 202 14.06 -27.69 11.12
N LYS A 203 13.54 -28.05 9.95
CA LYS A 203 13.94 -29.24 9.19
C LYS A 203 14.79 -28.80 8.02
N LYS A 204 15.81 -29.58 7.63
CA LYS A 204 16.60 -29.25 6.44
C LYS A 204 15.69 -29.29 5.22
N SER A 205 15.65 -28.20 4.44
CA SER A 205 14.81 -28.16 3.26
C SER A 205 15.29 -29.14 2.20
N GLN A 206 14.35 -29.72 1.47
CA GLN A 206 14.65 -30.51 0.27
C GLN A 206 14.92 -29.61 -0.95
N TYR A 207 14.50 -28.35 -0.88
CA TYR A 207 14.64 -27.39 -1.96
C TYR A 207 15.94 -26.58 -1.84
N SER A 208 16.48 -26.13 -2.96
CA SER A 208 17.72 -25.35 -3.00
C SER A 208 17.52 -23.85 -2.74
N TYR A 209 16.29 -23.34 -2.88
CA TYR A 209 15.98 -21.91 -2.68
C TYR A 209 15.72 -21.54 -1.22
N ARG A 210 15.63 -22.53 -0.32
CA ARG A 210 15.33 -22.36 1.10
C ARG A 210 16.25 -23.23 1.94
N LYS A 211 16.72 -22.75 3.10
CA LYS A 211 17.69 -23.53 3.90
C LYS A 211 16.96 -24.53 4.80
N TYR A 212 15.86 -24.10 5.41
CA TYR A 212 15.05 -24.92 6.28
C TYR A 212 13.58 -24.92 5.85
N ASP A 213 12.87 -26.01 6.11
CA ASP A 213 11.41 -26.06 6.13
C ASP A 213 10.94 -26.00 7.59
N TYR A 214 9.78 -25.40 7.82
CA TYR A 214 9.23 -25.25 9.17
C TYR A 214 8.41 -26.49 9.56
N ASP A 215 8.74 -27.10 10.69
CA ASP A 215 8.04 -28.26 11.23
C ASP A 215 6.80 -27.84 12.05
N TYR A 216 5.70 -27.61 11.34
CA TYR A 216 4.40 -27.30 11.92
C TYR A 216 3.71 -28.50 12.59
N LYS A 217 4.28 -29.71 12.53
CA LYS A 217 3.73 -30.92 13.19
C LYS A 217 4.25 -31.13 14.62
N GLN A 218 5.12 -30.24 15.10
CA GLN A 218 5.57 -30.22 16.50
C GLN A 218 4.44 -29.86 17.48
N LYS A 219 4.60 -30.27 18.75
CA LYS A 219 3.52 -30.15 19.76
C LYS A 219 3.47 -28.83 20.52
N SER A 220 4.53 -28.04 20.54
CA SER A 220 4.61 -26.86 21.41
C SER A 220 5.25 -25.68 20.70
N ASN A 221 4.86 -24.46 21.11
CA ASN A 221 5.41 -23.20 20.59
C ASN A 221 5.36 -23.05 19.06
N LEU A 222 4.27 -23.50 18.44
CA LEU A 222 4.06 -23.30 17.02
C LEU A 222 4.07 -21.80 16.70
N PHE A 223 4.70 -21.43 15.58
CA PHE A 223 4.80 -20.07 15.05
C PHE A 223 5.47 -19.09 16.02
N ASN A 224 6.33 -19.60 16.90
CA ASN A 224 6.97 -18.84 17.99
C ASN A 224 5.96 -18.09 18.87
N LEU A 225 4.75 -18.65 19.01
CA LEU A 225 3.61 -18.00 19.65
C LEU A 225 3.88 -17.67 21.12
N ASN A 226 4.73 -18.41 21.84
CA ASN A 226 5.09 -18.06 23.22
C ASN A 226 5.75 -16.68 23.29
N SER A 227 6.66 -16.37 22.36
CA SER A 227 7.35 -15.10 22.31
C SER A 227 6.41 -13.99 21.86
N LEU A 228 5.68 -14.22 20.76
CA LEU A 228 4.72 -13.25 20.23
C LEU A 228 3.65 -12.89 21.26
N TYR A 229 3.03 -13.88 21.89
CA TYR A 229 1.93 -13.67 22.84
C TYR A 229 2.35 -12.86 24.08
N ARG A 230 3.64 -12.88 24.45
CA ARG A 230 4.18 -12.04 25.54
C ARG A 230 4.36 -10.59 25.12
N LYS A 231 4.61 -10.32 23.84
CA LYS A 231 4.74 -8.97 23.30
C LYS A 231 3.38 -8.31 23.08
N ILE A 232 2.35 -9.09 22.75
CA ILE A 232 0.98 -8.58 22.58
C ILE A 232 0.54 -7.92 23.90
N PRO A 233 0.16 -6.62 23.89
CA PRO A 233 -0.40 -5.96 25.06
C PRO A 233 -1.60 -6.75 25.59
N LYS A 234 -1.91 -6.62 26.89
CA LYS A 234 -3.03 -7.35 27.55
C LYS A 234 -4.40 -6.84 27.08
N LYS A 235 -4.72 -7.05 25.81
CA LYS A 235 -5.96 -6.66 25.16
C LYS A 235 -7.10 -7.59 25.60
N PRO A 236 -8.30 -7.06 25.88
CA PRO A 236 -9.42 -7.87 26.35
C PRO A 236 -9.84 -8.94 25.34
N PHE A 237 -9.63 -8.70 24.04
CA PHE A 237 -9.98 -9.63 22.97
C PHE A 237 -8.91 -10.71 22.69
N ILE A 238 -7.66 -10.57 23.16
CA ILE A 238 -6.61 -11.60 23.02
C ILE A 238 -6.39 -12.40 24.31
N LYS A 239 -6.65 -11.81 25.48
CA LYS A 239 -6.36 -12.42 26.77
C LYS A 239 -7.04 -13.80 26.91
N GLY A 240 -6.25 -14.83 27.17
CA GLY A 240 -6.73 -16.21 27.29
C GLY A 240 -7.01 -16.93 25.97
N LYS A 241 -6.89 -16.26 24.82
CA LYS A 241 -7.19 -16.82 23.49
C LYS A 241 -5.94 -17.31 22.74
N LYS A 242 -4.90 -17.72 23.46
CA LYS A 242 -3.63 -18.16 22.87
C LYS A 242 -3.79 -19.39 21.97
N GLN A 243 -4.49 -20.44 22.43
CA GLN A 243 -4.72 -21.63 21.60
C GLN A 243 -5.56 -21.32 20.36
N VAL A 244 -6.56 -20.45 20.51
CA VAL A 244 -7.38 -20.01 19.38
C VAL A 244 -6.55 -19.25 18.34
N LEU A 245 -5.61 -18.42 18.79
CA LEU A 245 -4.67 -17.74 17.90
C LEU A 245 -3.74 -18.73 17.18
N GLU A 246 -3.28 -19.77 17.86
CA GLU A 246 -2.51 -20.87 17.23
C GLU A 246 -3.32 -21.57 16.13
N MET A 247 -4.62 -21.79 16.34
CA MET A 247 -5.51 -22.38 15.32
C MET A 247 -5.65 -21.49 14.09
N LEU A 248 -5.77 -20.17 14.24
CA LEU A 248 -5.78 -19.23 13.11
C LEU A 248 -4.45 -19.26 12.35
N PHE A 249 -3.33 -19.27 13.07
CA PHE A 249 -1.99 -19.33 12.47
C PHE A 249 -1.79 -20.62 11.69
N MET A 250 -2.19 -21.76 12.28
CA MET A 250 -2.13 -23.05 11.60
C MET A 250 -3.00 -23.07 10.35
N TYR A 251 -4.20 -22.50 10.40
CA TYR A 251 -5.07 -22.39 9.23
C TYR A 251 -4.33 -21.69 8.07
N TYR A 252 -3.85 -20.47 8.29
CA TYR A 252 -3.16 -19.71 7.23
C TYR A 252 -1.86 -20.39 6.79
N TRP A 253 -1.15 -21.04 7.70
CA TRP A 253 0.04 -21.81 7.34
C TRP A 253 -0.28 -22.94 6.36
N LEU A 254 -1.28 -23.78 6.68
CA LEU A 254 -1.60 -24.95 5.87
C LEU A 254 -2.29 -24.57 4.55
N HIS A 255 -3.19 -23.59 4.57
CA HIS A 255 -4.02 -23.26 3.41
C HIS A 255 -3.37 -22.26 2.46
N ASP A 256 -2.50 -21.36 2.94
CA ASP A 256 -1.94 -20.27 2.13
C ASP A 256 -0.41 -20.35 1.93
N MET A 257 0.32 -21.05 2.80
CA MET A 257 1.79 -21.15 2.70
C MET A 257 2.26 -22.53 2.23
N GLU A 258 1.93 -23.58 2.99
CA GLU A 258 2.46 -24.94 2.76
C GLU A 258 1.62 -25.74 1.77
N GLY A 259 0.29 -25.61 1.83
CA GLY A 259 -0.64 -26.41 1.03
C GLY A 259 -0.97 -27.81 1.61
N ASP A 260 -0.57 -28.13 2.85
CA ASP A 260 -0.89 -29.41 3.54
C ASP A 260 -2.30 -29.39 4.13
N ASN A 261 -3.31 -29.34 3.25
CA ASN A 261 -4.73 -29.33 3.63
C ASN A 261 -5.16 -30.62 4.34
N ASP A 262 -4.50 -31.74 4.07
CA ASP A 262 -4.84 -33.06 4.63
C ASP A 262 -4.53 -33.13 6.13
N TYR A 263 -3.49 -32.42 6.59
CA TYR A 263 -3.14 -32.36 8.01
C TYR A 263 -4.10 -31.51 8.87
N TRP A 264 -4.92 -30.67 8.26
CA TRP A 264 -5.79 -29.74 9.00
C TRP A 264 -6.74 -30.44 9.97
N GLN A 265 -7.40 -31.52 9.52
CA GLN A 265 -8.35 -32.26 10.38
C GLN A 265 -7.63 -32.96 11.53
N GLU A 266 -6.46 -33.57 11.26
CA GLU A 266 -5.63 -34.20 12.29
C GLU A 266 -5.20 -33.18 13.36
N TYR A 267 -4.79 -31.97 12.94
CA TYR A 267 -4.45 -30.89 13.85
C TYR A 267 -5.64 -30.45 14.71
N LEU A 268 -6.81 -30.21 14.09
CA LEU A 268 -8.02 -29.79 14.79
C LEU A 268 -8.46 -30.81 15.85
N GLU A 269 -8.48 -32.09 15.50
CA GLU A 269 -8.85 -33.16 16.44
C GLU A 269 -7.91 -33.18 17.67
N LYS A 270 -6.60 -33.05 17.45
CA LYS A 270 -5.61 -32.99 18.54
C LYS A 270 -5.86 -31.80 19.45
N VAL A 271 -6.00 -30.60 18.90
CA VAL A 271 -6.17 -29.36 19.68
C VAL A 271 -7.50 -29.35 20.42
N LEU A 272 -8.61 -29.69 19.75
CA LEU A 272 -9.94 -29.72 20.36
C LEU A 272 -10.04 -30.81 21.44
N SER A 273 -9.38 -31.95 21.26
CA SER A 273 -9.33 -33.00 22.29
C SER A 273 -8.55 -32.57 23.54
N ALA A 274 -7.50 -31.74 23.38
CA ALA A 274 -6.75 -31.17 24.50
C ALA A 274 -7.60 -30.14 25.27
N LEU A 275 -8.33 -29.27 24.56
CA LEU A 275 -9.21 -28.26 25.17
C LEU A 275 -10.39 -28.85 25.96
N LYS A 276 -10.81 -30.08 25.67
CA LYS A 276 -11.87 -30.78 26.43
C LYS A 276 -11.38 -31.47 27.70
N LYS A 277 -10.06 -31.59 27.89
CA LYS A 277 -9.45 -32.28 29.03
C LYS A 277 -9.00 -31.34 30.15
N ASP A 278 -8.99 -30.04 29.89
CA ASP A 278 -8.74 -28.96 30.85
C ASP A 278 -10.06 -28.34 31.33
#